data_AF-A0A3B9D2U9-F1
#
_entry.id   AF-A0A3B9D2U9-F1
#
_cell.length_a   1.000
_cell.length_b   1.000
_cell.length_c   1.000
_cell.angle_alpha   90.00
_cell.angle_beta   90.00
_cell.angle_gamma   90.00
#
_symmetry.space_group_name_H-M   'P 1'
#
loop_
_entity.id
_entity.type
_entity.pdbx_description
1 polymer ?
#
loop_
_entity_poly.entity_id
_entity_poly.type
_entity_poly.pdbx_seq_one_letter_code
_entity_poly.pdbx_strand_id
1 'polypeptide(L)'
;MNEIRYIMVGGFLGAGKTTTLARLAQCYMEQGKRVGIVTNDQADDLVDTNLLRSLGFNVGEVAGACFCCNFDELMTTVERLGSRERPDIILAEPVGSCTDLVATVIQPIKKLFDAQ
;
A
#
# COMPACT_ATOMS: atom_id res chain seq x y z
N MET A 1 -22.06 2.97 -2.38
CA MET A 1 -20.72 2.41 -2.67
C MET A 1 -19.96 2.38 -1.35
N ASN A 2 -19.31 1.26 -0.99
CA ASN A 2 -18.52 1.23 0.25
C ASN A 2 -17.22 2.02 0.10
N GLU A 3 -16.89 2.77 1.13
CA GLU A 3 -15.63 3.48 1.30
C GLU A 3 -14.47 2.48 1.40
N ILE A 4 -13.37 2.74 0.70
CA ILE A 4 -12.15 1.93 0.80
C ILE A 4 -11.33 2.48 1.95
N ARG A 5 -10.99 1.64 2.93
CA ARG A 5 -10.12 2.06 4.03
C ARG A 5 -8.65 2.00 3.60
N TYR A 6 -7.98 3.14 3.55
CA TYR A 6 -6.54 3.22 3.32
C TYR A 6 -5.77 3.24 4.64
N ILE A 7 -4.82 2.33 4.81
CA ILE A 7 -3.95 2.22 6.00
C ILE A 7 -2.51 2.18 5.53
N MET A 8 -1.69 3.09 6.05
CA MET A 8 -0.26 3.11 5.77
C MET A 8 0.52 2.65 7.00
N VAL A 9 1.49 1.75 6.78
CA VAL A 9 2.40 1.26 7.83
C VAL A 9 3.80 1.81 7.56
N GLY A 10 4.12 2.96 8.15
CA GLY A 10 5.45 3.58 8.05
C GLY A 10 6.42 3.09 9.14
N GLY A 11 7.71 3.38 8.97
CA GLY A 11 8.76 3.04 9.93
C GLY A 11 10.11 2.82 9.26
N PHE A 12 11.19 2.86 10.04
CA PHE A 12 12.56 2.70 9.54
C PHE A 12 12.80 1.37 8.80
N LEU A 13 13.91 1.29 8.07
CA LEU A 13 14.35 0.02 7.46
C LEU A 13 14.58 -1.03 8.56
N GLY A 14 14.07 -2.24 8.37
CA GLY A 14 14.15 -3.31 9.37
C GLY A 14 13.15 -3.19 10.53
N ALA A 15 12.25 -2.20 10.56
CA ALA A 15 11.23 -2.06 11.62
C ALA A 15 10.11 -3.13 11.58
N GLY A 16 10.13 -4.06 10.62
CA GLY A 16 9.14 -5.13 10.50
C GLY A 16 7.87 -4.77 9.71
N LYS A 17 7.88 -3.70 8.92
CA LYS A 17 6.75 -3.21 8.11
C LYS A 17 6.10 -4.31 7.26
N THR A 18 6.86 -4.96 6.37
CA THR A 18 6.36 -6.06 5.51
C THR A 18 5.68 -7.17 6.32
N THR A 19 6.31 -7.60 7.42
CA THR A 19 5.75 -8.62 8.33
C THR A 19 4.45 -8.16 8.97
N THR A 20 4.36 -6.89 9.38
CA THR A 20 3.13 -6.30 9.90
C THR A 20 2.03 -6.24 8.84
N LEU A 21 2.35 -5.86 7.59
CA LEU A 21 1.36 -5.86 6.50
C LEU A 21 0.80 -7.26 6.24
N ALA A 22 1.65 -8.29 6.15
CA ALA A 22 1.22 -9.67 5.94
C ALA A 22 0.23 -10.12 7.04
N ARG A 23 0.56 -9.83 8.32
CA ARG A 23 -0.29 -10.21 9.45
C ARG A 23 -1.61 -9.44 9.48
N LEU A 24 -1.60 -8.14 9.17
CA LEU A 24 -2.80 -7.32 9.08
C LEU A 24 -3.71 -7.75 7.93
N ALA A 25 -3.13 -8.03 6.75
CA ALA A 25 -3.88 -8.52 5.60
C ALA A 25 -4.60 -9.81 5.93
N GLN A 26 -3.89 -10.78 6.52
CA GLN A 26 -4.48 -12.06 6.93
C GLN A 26 -5.62 -11.85 7.95
N CYS A 27 -5.42 -11.01 8.97
CA CYS A 27 -6.45 -10.72 9.97
C CYS A 27 -7.73 -10.11 9.35
N TYR A 28 -7.59 -9.22 8.37
CA TYR A 28 -8.74 -8.64 7.66
C TYR A 28 -9.41 -9.64 6.71
N MET A 29 -8.64 -10.48 6.02
CA MET A 29 -9.17 -11.53 5.17
C MET A 29 -9.95 -12.58 5.97
N GLU A 30 -9.49 -12.95 7.17
CA GLU A 30 -10.22 -13.82 8.11
C GLU A 30 -11.57 -13.22 8.54
N GLN A 31 -11.69 -11.89 8.51
CA GLN A 31 -12.96 -11.16 8.75
C GLN A 31 -13.81 -11.01 7.48
N GLY A 32 -13.44 -11.68 6.38
CA GLY A 32 -14.13 -11.62 5.09
C GLY A 32 -13.92 -10.30 4.34
N LYS A 33 -12.89 -9.52 4.67
CA LYS A 33 -12.54 -8.29 3.94
C LYS A 33 -11.60 -8.60 2.78
N ARG A 34 -11.81 -7.92 1.66
CA ARG A 34 -10.88 -7.95 0.52
C ARG A 34 -9.78 -6.93 0.75
N VAL A 35 -8.54 -7.39 0.70
CA VAL A 35 -7.36 -6.57 0.99
C VAL A 35 -6.50 -6.45 -0.26
N GLY A 36 -6.17 -5.23 -0.65
CA GLY A 36 -5.09 -4.93 -1.57
C GLY A 36 -3.87 -4.44 -0.80
N ILE A 37 -2.68 -4.81 -1.23
CA ILE A 37 -1.42 -4.34 -0.65
C ILE A 37 -0.66 -3.53 -1.69
N VAL A 38 -0.09 -2.39 -1.30
CA VAL A 38 0.84 -1.61 -2.12
C VAL A 38 2.18 -1.55 -1.42
N THR A 39 3.22 -2.06 -2.08
CA THR A 39 4.60 -1.97 -1.61
C THR A 39 5.39 -0.95 -2.41
N ASN A 40 6.43 -0.42 -1.79
CA ASN A 40 7.40 0.47 -2.40
C ASN A 40 8.75 -0.22 -2.30
N ASP A 41 9.08 -1.03 -3.30
CA ASP A 41 10.34 -1.76 -3.33
C ASP A 41 11.36 -0.94 -4.13
N GLN A 42 12.47 -0.60 -3.47
CA GLN A 42 13.58 0.15 -4.08
C GLN A 42 14.68 -0.78 -4.60
N ALA A 43 14.60 -2.09 -4.33
CA ALA A 43 15.58 -3.05 -4.78
C ALA A 43 15.14 -3.67 -6.13
N ASP A 44 16.10 -3.92 -7.01
CA ASP A 44 15.86 -4.53 -8.32
C ASP A 44 15.22 -5.94 -8.22
N ASP A 45 15.39 -6.62 -7.09
CA ASP A 45 14.92 -8.00 -6.86
C ASP A 45 13.49 -8.10 -6.31
N LEU A 46 12.83 -6.97 -6.00
CA LEU A 46 11.42 -6.93 -5.57
C LEU A 46 11.10 -7.86 -4.39
N VAL A 47 11.98 -7.92 -3.40
CA VAL A 47 11.93 -8.87 -2.29
C VAL A 47 10.61 -8.77 -1.53
N ASP A 48 10.15 -7.56 -1.20
CA ASP A 48 8.95 -7.36 -0.39
C ASP A 48 7.68 -7.75 -1.16
N THR A 49 7.60 -7.31 -2.41
CA THR A 49 6.49 -7.60 -3.31
C THR A 49 6.38 -9.11 -3.58
N ASN A 50 7.50 -9.76 -3.88
CA ASN A 50 7.54 -11.19 -4.17
C ASN A 50 7.21 -12.03 -2.93
N LEU A 51 7.69 -11.63 -1.76
CA LEU A 51 7.33 -12.25 -0.49
C LEU A 51 5.81 -12.22 -0.28
N LEU A 52 5.18 -11.06 -0.37
CA LEU A 52 3.74 -10.94 -0.13
C LEU A 52 2.90 -11.66 -1.20
N ARG A 53 3.33 -11.65 -2.47
CA ARG A 53 2.67 -12.44 -3.53
C ARG A 53 2.79 -13.94 -3.28
N SER A 54 3.94 -14.41 -2.78
CA SER A 54 4.14 -15.84 -2.45
C SER A 54 3.22 -16.32 -1.32
N LEU A 55 2.78 -15.40 -0.45
CA LEU A 55 1.79 -15.65 0.60
C LEU A 55 0.34 -15.60 0.07
N GLY A 56 0.13 -15.35 -1.22
CA GLY A 56 -1.19 -15.33 -1.86
C GLY A 56 -1.92 -13.99 -1.79
N PHE A 57 -1.26 -12.91 -1.41
CA PHE A 57 -1.89 -11.58 -1.35
C PHE A 57 -1.98 -10.92 -2.74
N ASN A 58 -2.97 -10.03 -2.90
CA ASN A 58 -3.07 -9.17 -4.07
C ASN A 58 -2.19 -7.92 -3.88
N VAL A 59 -1.02 -7.89 -4.52
CA VAL A 59 0.03 -6.90 -4.29
C VAL A 59 0.32 -6.09 -5.55
N GLY A 60 0.10 -4.78 -5.45
CA GLY A 60 0.59 -3.76 -6.37
C GLY A 60 1.90 -3.17 -5.88
N GLU A 61 2.67 -2.59 -6.79
CA GLU A 61 4.02 -2.14 -6.51
C GLU A 61 4.25 -0.77 -7.15
N VAL A 62 4.85 0.13 -6.40
CA VAL A 62 5.39 1.39 -6.92
C VAL A 62 6.91 1.20 -7.09
N ALA A 63 7.34 0.98 -8.33
CA ALA A 63 8.73 0.71 -8.67
C ALA A 63 9.53 2.01 -8.91
N GLY A 64 10.80 2.02 -8.52
CA GLY A 64 11.77 3.06 -8.94
C GLY A 64 11.55 4.47 -8.37
N ALA A 65 10.53 4.67 -7.54
CA ALA A 65 10.26 5.94 -6.86
C ALA A 65 9.53 5.70 -5.54
N CYS A 66 9.72 6.57 -4.54
CA CYS A 66 8.91 6.48 -3.32
C CYS A 66 7.49 7.02 -3.53
N PHE A 67 6.55 6.59 -2.70
CA PHE A 67 5.21 7.20 -2.62
C PHE A 67 5.25 8.74 -2.54
N CYS A 68 6.25 9.27 -1.82
CA CYS A 68 6.48 10.70 -1.68
C CYS A 68 6.91 11.43 -2.96
N CYS A 69 7.68 10.75 -3.83
CA CYS A 69 8.24 11.33 -5.05
C CYS A 69 7.35 11.07 -6.26
N ASN A 70 6.51 10.03 -6.20
CA ASN A 70 5.63 9.63 -7.30
C ASN A 70 4.26 9.23 -6.77
N PHE A 71 3.49 10.24 -6.35
CA PHE A 71 2.14 10.08 -5.85
C PHE A 71 1.18 9.52 -6.92
N ASP A 72 1.35 9.93 -8.18
CA ASP A 72 0.47 9.50 -9.27
C ASP A 72 0.61 8.01 -9.57
N GLU A 73 1.82 7.45 -9.48
CA GLU A 73 2.04 6.00 -9.62
C GLU A 73 1.41 5.21 -8.46
N LEU A 74 1.48 5.73 -7.23
CA LEU A 74 0.76 5.15 -6.08
C LEU A 74 -0.75 5.09 -6.38
N MET A 75 -1.34 6.19 -6.84
CA MET A 75 -2.77 6.24 -7.16
C MET A 75 -3.14 5.30 -8.30
N THR A 76 -2.35 5.28 -9.37
CA THR A 76 -2.54 4.37 -10.51
C THR A 76 -2.48 2.91 -10.06
N THR A 77 -1.55 2.58 -9.16
CA THR A 77 -1.40 1.24 -8.60
C THR A 77 -2.62 0.84 -7.76
N VAL A 78 -3.12 1.74 -6.92
CA VAL A 78 -4.35 1.54 -6.14
C VAL A 78 -5.56 1.34 -7.05
N GLU A 79 -5.70 2.13 -8.12
CA GLU A 79 -6.78 1.99 -9.09
C GLU A 79 -6.72 0.64 -9.83
N ARG A 80 -5.52 0.20 -10.23
CA ARG A 80 -5.33 -1.11 -10.87
C ARG A 80 -5.73 -2.25 -9.94
N LEU A 81 -5.38 -2.17 -8.65
CA LEU A 81 -5.83 -3.14 -7.65
C LEU A 81 -7.36 -3.14 -7.52
N GLY A 82 -8.00 -1.98 -7.59
CA GLY A 82 -9.46 -1.83 -7.56
C GLY A 82 -10.19 -2.32 -8.81
N SER A 83 -9.53 -2.31 -9.97
CA SER A 83 -10.16 -2.63 -11.27
C SER A 83 -10.53 -4.11 -11.46
N ARG A 84 -9.79 -5.03 -10.83
CA ARG A 84 -10.06 -6.48 -10.90
C ARG A 84 -11.17 -6.86 -9.94
N GLU A 85 -10.96 -6.54 -8.67
CA GLU A 85 -11.94 -6.73 -7.62
C GLU A 85 -11.73 -5.63 -6.58
N ARG A 86 -12.77 -4.81 -6.37
CA ARG A 86 -12.66 -3.63 -5.50
C ARG A 86 -12.34 -4.05 -4.05
N PRO A 87 -11.18 -3.66 -3.50
CA PRO A 87 -10.82 -4.01 -2.13
C PRO A 87 -11.66 -3.20 -1.14
N ASP A 88 -11.88 -3.75 0.05
CA ASP A 88 -12.45 -3.02 1.17
C ASP A 88 -11.36 -2.25 1.92
N ILE A 89 -10.11 -2.73 1.84
CA ILE A 89 -8.94 -2.18 2.55
C ILE A 89 -7.73 -2.15 1.61
N ILE A 90 -7.02 -1.03 1.59
CA ILE A 90 -5.68 -0.90 1.01
C ILE A 90 -4.67 -0.76 2.15
N LEU A 91 -3.70 -1.68 2.22
CA LEU A 91 -2.54 -1.58 3.08
C LEU A 91 -1.35 -1.09 2.27
N ALA A 92 -0.66 -0.05 2.74
CA ALA A 92 0.42 0.57 2.00
C ALA A 92 1.72 0.60 2.83
N GLU A 93 2.81 0.12 2.24
CA GLU A 93 4.16 0.15 2.79
C GLU A 93 5.03 1.17 2.04
N PRO A 94 5.32 2.33 2.63
CA PRO A 94 6.29 3.27 2.08
C PRO A 94 7.73 2.81 2.38
N VAL A 95 8.70 3.40 1.67
CA VAL A 95 10.12 3.20 1.96
C VAL A 95 10.45 3.74 3.35
N GLY A 96 11.28 3.01 4.08
CA GLY A 96 11.58 3.32 5.48
C GLY A 96 12.42 4.58 5.71
N SER A 97 12.92 5.23 4.66
CA SER A 97 13.61 6.53 4.72
C SER A 97 12.67 7.73 4.59
N CYS A 98 11.39 7.51 4.25
CA CYS A 98 10.43 8.60 4.10
C CYS A 98 9.93 9.11 5.45
N THR A 99 10.07 10.40 5.71
CA THR A 99 9.74 11.04 7.00
C THR A 99 8.46 11.87 6.96
N ASP A 100 8.06 12.39 5.80
CA ASP A 100 6.90 13.30 5.67
C ASP A 100 5.71 12.67 4.93
N LEU A 101 5.36 11.44 5.32
CA LEU A 101 4.28 10.66 4.70
C LEU A 101 2.91 11.33 4.84
N VAL A 102 2.72 12.11 5.91
CA VAL A 102 1.45 12.82 6.14
C VAL A 102 1.28 13.93 5.10
N ALA A 103 2.26 14.81 4.93
CA ALA A 103 2.12 15.92 3.99
C ALA A 103 2.23 15.45 2.52
N THR A 104 3.04 14.44 2.24
CA THR A 104 3.33 14.00 0.86
C THR A 104 2.39 12.92 0.33
N VAL A 105 1.66 12.20 1.19
CA VAL A 105 0.75 11.12 0.75
C VAL A 105 -0.65 11.29 1.33
N ILE A 106 -0.79 11.37 2.65
CA ILE A 106 -2.11 11.38 3.29
C ILE A 106 -2.90 12.65 2.94
N GLN A 107 -2.27 13.83 3.00
CA GLN A 107 -2.92 15.10 2.67
C GLN A 107 -3.34 15.17 1.19
N PRO A 108 -2.50 14.77 0.21
CA PRO A 108 -2.92 14.63 -1.19
C PRO A 108 -4.10 13.67 -1.39
N ILE A 109 -4.08 12.47 -0.79
CA ILE A 109 -5.21 11.52 -0.86
C ILE A 109 -6.48 12.18 -0.35
N LYS A 110 -6.43 12.81 0.84
CA LYS A 110 -7.58 13.52 1.39
C LYS A 110 -8.10 14.60 0.45
N LYS A 111 -7.22 15.44 -0.09
CA LYS A 111 -7.64 16.48 -1.05
C LYS A 111 -8.28 15.90 -2.31
N LEU A 112 -7.80 14.75 -2.79
CA LEU A 112 -8.31 14.10 -3.98
C LEU A 112 -9.71 13.51 -3.78
N PHE A 113 -9.99 12.95 -2.60
CA PHE A 113 -11.25 12.26 -2.29
C PHE A 113 -12.25 13.08 -1.45
N ASP A 114 -11.81 14.06 -0.67
CA ASP A 114 -12.69 15.02 0.04
C ASP A 114 -13.21 16.13 -0.90
N ALA A 115 -12.60 16.29 -2.09
CA ALA A 115 -13.05 17.23 -3.11
C ALA A 115 -14.15 16.67 -4.03
N GLN A 116 -14.70 15.49 -3.73
CA GLN A 116 -15.76 14.81 -4.49
C GLN A 116 -17.09 14.75 -3.72
#